data_AF-A0A7C7UHE1-F1
#
_entry.id   AF-A0A7C7UHE1-F1
#
_cell.length_a   1.000
_cell.length_b   1.000
_cell.length_c   1.000
_cell.angle_alpha   90.00
_cell.angle_beta   90.00
_cell.angle_gamma   90.00
#
_symmetry.space_group_name_H-M   'P 1'
#
loop_
_entity.id
_entity.type
_entity.pdbx_description
1 polymer ?
#
loop_
_entity_poly.entity_id
_entity_poly.type
_entity_poly.pdbx_seq_one_letter_code
_entity_poly.pdbx_strand_id
1 'polypeptide(L)'
;MSKEREFIPLNIAVMTVSDTRTEETDKSGALLVKMIQEAGHRVFDKLIVRDDIYRIRAEVSRWVADESVQVVITTGGTGITGRDGTPEAVRPLLDKVIDGFGEMFRVLSYESIGTSTL
;
A
#
# COMPACT_ATOMS: atom_id res chain seq x y z
N MET A 1 -24.40 -23.32 -8.86
CA MET A 1 -24.43 -22.76 -7.49
C MET A 1 -23.01 -22.75 -6.98
N SER A 2 -22.36 -21.58 -6.94
CA SER A 2 -21.04 -21.45 -6.32
C SER A 2 -21.19 -21.76 -4.83
N LYS A 3 -20.41 -22.68 -4.27
CA LYS A 3 -20.27 -22.78 -2.81
C LYS A 3 -19.83 -21.40 -2.31
N GLU A 4 -20.54 -20.82 -1.35
CA GLU A 4 -20.04 -19.65 -0.63
C GLU A 4 -18.70 -20.05 -0.01
N ARG A 5 -17.65 -19.33 -0.38
CA ARG A 5 -16.33 -19.54 0.19
C ARG A 5 -16.31 -18.91 1.57
N GLU A 6 -15.82 -19.65 2.56
CA GLU A 6 -15.58 -19.12 3.89
C GLU A 6 -14.57 -17.96 3.83
N PHE A 7 -14.82 -16.91 4.61
CA PHE A 7 -13.92 -15.77 4.69
C PHE A 7 -12.65 -16.15 5.44
N ILE A 8 -11.49 -15.89 4.85
CA ILE A 8 -10.18 -16.14 5.46
C ILE A 8 -9.53 -14.78 5.75
N PRO A 9 -9.41 -14.39 7.04
CA PRO A 9 -8.69 -13.17 7.41
C PRO A 9 -7.25 -13.22 6.92
N LEU A 10 -6.74 -12.08 6.45
CA LEU A 10 -5.36 -11.93 5.99
C LEU A 10 -4.60 -11.02 6.96
N ASN A 11 -3.30 -11.28 7.11
CA ASN A 11 -2.37 -10.41 7.82
C ASN A 11 -1.81 -9.36 6.85
N ILE A 12 -2.18 -8.09 7.09
CA ILE A 12 -1.88 -6.97 6.22
C ILE A 12 -0.94 -5.99 6.91
N ALA A 13 0.19 -5.68 6.28
CA ALA A 13 1.10 -4.62 6.71
C ALA A 13 0.79 -3.32 5.97
N VAL A 14 0.80 -2.20 6.70
CA VAL A 14 0.50 -0.86 6.15
C VAL A 14 1.70 0.05 6.30
N MET A 15 2.09 0.71 5.20
CA MET A 15 3.16 1.70 5.19
C MET A 15 2.66 3.04 4.69
N THR A 16 2.88 4.08 5.47
CA THR A 16 2.72 5.46 5.01
C THR A 16 4.09 6.02 4.64
N VAL A 17 4.25 6.46 3.40
CA VAL A 17 5.47 7.12 2.91
C VAL A 17 5.27 8.64 3.01
N SER A 18 5.99 9.29 3.93
CA SER A 18 5.91 10.73 4.11
C SER A 18 7.07 11.32 4.92
N ASP A 19 7.52 12.51 4.50
CA ASP A 19 8.47 13.32 5.26
C ASP A 19 7.85 14.18 6.37
N THR A 20 6.53 14.28 6.44
CA THR A 20 5.89 15.24 7.36
C THR A 20 4.84 14.60 8.27
N ARG A 21 4.39 13.39 7.94
CA ARG A 21 3.37 12.71 8.74
C ARG A 21 3.96 12.10 9.99
N THR A 22 3.12 12.08 11.01
CA THR A 22 3.25 11.39 12.28
C THR A 22 2.03 10.48 12.44
N GLU A 23 2.02 9.62 13.45
CA GLU A 23 0.87 8.75 13.72
C GLU A 23 -0.44 9.54 13.90
N GLU A 24 -0.39 10.72 14.52
CA GLU A 24 -1.56 11.56 14.75
C GLU A 24 -2.07 12.26 13.48
N THR A 25 -1.18 12.48 12.50
CA THR A 25 -1.50 13.23 11.27
C THR A 25 -1.68 12.33 10.05
N ASP A 26 -1.36 11.04 10.18
CA ASP A 26 -1.48 10.02 9.15
C ASP A 26 -2.93 9.58 8.91
N LYS A 27 -3.70 10.46 8.26
CA LYS A 27 -5.10 10.20 7.91
C LYS A 27 -5.28 8.99 6.99
N SER A 28 -4.39 8.82 5.99
CA SER A 28 -4.50 7.74 5.01
C SER A 28 -4.18 6.39 5.64
N GLY A 29 -3.09 6.27 6.40
CA GLY A 29 -2.77 5.03 7.11
C GLY A 29 -3.83 4.69 8.16
N ALA A 30 -4.36 5.68 8.89
CA ALA A 30 -5.48 5.45 9.82
C ALA A 30 -6.75 4.95 9.11
N LEU A 31 -7.07 5.50 7.94
CA LEU A 31 -8.21 5.05 7.13
C LEU A 31 -8.00 3.61 6.63
N LEU A 32 -6.81 3.27 6.15
CA LEU A 32 -6.49 1.91 5.71
C LEU A 32 -6.63 0.90 6.86
N VAL A 33 -6.08 1.21 8.04
CA VAL A 33 -6.21 0.37 9.25
C VAL A 33 -7.68 0.11 9.57
N LYS A 34 -8.50 1.16 9.58
CA LYS A 34 -9.93 1.06 9.83
C LYS A 34 -10.62 0.15 8.80
N MET A 35 -10.39 0.38 7.51
CA MET A 35 -11.01 -0.40 6.44
C MET A 35 -10.60 -1.87 6.45
N ILE A 36 -9.33 -2.17 6.75
CA ILE A 36 -8.80 -3.54 6.88
C ILE A 36 -9.53 -4.28 8.00
N GLN A 37 -9.67 -3.64 9.17
CA GLN A 37 -10.34 -4.22 10.33
C GLN A 37 -11.84 -4.40 10.09
N GLU A 38 -12.52 -3.40 9.51
CA GLU A 38 -13.94 -3.47 9.16
C GLU A 38 -14.25 -4.56 8.13
N ALA A 39 -13.31 -4.84 7.22
CA ALA A 39 -13.40 -5.95 6.28
C ALA A 39 -13.12 -7.33 6.90
N GLY A 40 -12.76 -7.41 8.20
CA GLY A 40 -12.49 -8.66 8.92
C GLY A 40 -11.05 -9.17 8.80
N HIS A 41 -10.14 -8.41 8.17
CA HIS A 41 -8.72 -8.74 8.11
C HIS A 41 -7.96 -8.22 9.33
N ARG A 42 -6.66 -8.56 9.43
CA ARG A 42 -5.79 -8.18 10.55
C ARG A 42 -4.73 -7.20 10.07
N VAL A 43 -4.58 -6.09 10.79
CA VAL A 43 -3.40 -5.23 10.63
C VAL A 43 -2.27 -5.87 11.40
N PHE A 44 -1.32 -6.48 10.69
CA PHE A 44 -0.17 -7.17 11.27
C PHE A 44 0.89 -6.20 11.74
N ASP A 45 1.17 -5.18 10.92
CA ASP A 45 2.16 -4.15 11.20
C ASP A 45 1.72 -2.82 10.55
N LYS A 46 2.13 -1.71 11.15
CA LYS A 46 1.89 -0.36 10.62
C LYS A 46 3.10 0.52 10.93
N LEU A 47 3.62 1.20 9.92
CA LEU A 47 4.72 2.14 10.11
C LEU A 47 4.67 3.32 9.13
N ILE A 48 5.39 4.38 9.48
CA ILE A 48 5.62 5.55 8.63
C ILE A 48 7.11 5.60 8.27
N VAL A 49 7.41 5.69 6.98
CA VAL A 49 8.78 5.87 6.47
C VAL A 49 8.92 7.20 5.74
N ARG A 50 10.14 7.72 5.74
CA ARG A 50 10.52 8.85 4.90
C ARG A 50 10.48 8.46 3.43
N ASP A 51 10.30 9.44 2.55
CA ASP A 51 10.31 9.23 1.11
C ASP A 51 11.75 9.01 0.61
N ASP A 52 12.26 7.82 0.93
CA ASP A 52 13.60 7.36 0.65
C ASP A 52 13.53 5.92 0.14
N ILE A 53 14.05 5.73 -1.07
CA ILE A 53 13.99 4.45 -1.80
C ILE A 53 14.58 3.31 -0.98
N TYR A 54 15.64 3.53 -0.23
CA TYR A 54 16.33 2.48 0.52
C TYR A 54 15.55 2.09 1.77
N ARG A 55 14.95 3.05 2.47
CA ARG A 55 14.08 2.80 3.63
C ARG A 55 12.81 2.04 3.22
N ILE A 56 12.16 2.47 2.14
CA ILE A 56 10.98 1.77 1.61
C ILE A 56 11.35 0.33 1.25
N ARG A 57 12.46 0.13 0.52
CA ARG A 57 12.94 -1.21 0.15
C ARG A 57 13.23 -2.10 1.35
N ALA A 58 13.88 -1.56 2.39
CA ALA A 58 14.24 -2.32 3.57
C ALA A 58 12.99 -2.90 4.27
N GLU A 59 11.99 -2.05 4.51
CA GLU A 59 10.77 -2.47 5.20
C GLU A 59 9.89 -3.37 4.33
N VAL A 60 9.74 -3.07 3.03
CA VAL A 60 9.00 -3.96 2.12
C VAL A 60 9.68 -5.32 2.02
N SER A 61 11.01 -5.37 1.90
CA SER A 61 11.76 -6.63 1.85
C SER A 61 11.64 -7.42 3.16
N ARG A 62 11.65 -6.74 4.31
CA ARG A 62 11.42 -7.37 5.62
C ARG A 62 10.06 -8.06 5.66
N TRP A 63 9.00 -7.40 5.19
CA TRP A 63 7.67 -7.99 5.15
C TRP A 63 7.52 -9.09 4.10
N VAL A 64 8.14 -8.96 2.92
CA VAL A 64 8.14 -10.01 1.89
C VAL A 64 8.81 -11.29 2.40
N ALA A 65 9.83 -11.17 3.25
CA ALA A 65 10.53 -12.30 3.86
C ALA A 65 9.83 -12.89 5.10
N ASP A 66 8.80 -12.22 5.65
CA ASP A 66 8.05 -12.68 6.82
C ASP A 66 6.84 -13.51 6.38
N GLU A 67 6.87 -14.82 6.65
CA GLU A 67 5.79 -15.75 6.32
C GLU A 67 4.44 -15.40 6.98
N SER A 68 4.46 -14.53 8.00
CA SER A 68 3.25 -14.05 8.67
C SER A 68 2.54 -12.94 7.89
N VAL A 69 3.22 -12.24 6.97
CA VAL A 69 2.65 -11.13 6.19
C VAL A 69 2.16 -11.64 4.84
N GLN A 70 0.90 -11.34 4.51
CA GLN A 70 0.27 -11.82 3.29
C GLN A 70 -0.02 -10.69 2.29
N VAL A 71 -0.15 -9.45 2.78
CA VAL A 71 -0.42 -8.27 1.96
C VAL A 71 0.37 -7.10 2.52
N VAL A 72 1.01 -6.32 1.63
CA VAL A 72 1.62 -5.03 1.97
C VAL A 72 0.86 -3.94 1.21
N ILE A 73 0.41 -2.90 1.93
CA ILE A 73 -0.26 -1.73 1.34
C ILE A 73 0.57 -0.49 1.67
N THR A 74 1.05 0.21 0.63
CA THR A 74 1.78 1.47 0.77
C THR A 74 0.89 2.65 0.36
N THR A 75 0.98 3.79 1.06
CA THR A 75 0.32 5.04 0.69
C THR A 75 1.29 6.22 0.75
N GLY A 76 1.38 7.01 -0.33
CA GLY A 76 2.31 8.14 -0.47
C GLY A 76 3.55 7.82 -1.34
N GLY A 77 4.26 8.88 -1.76
CA GLY A 77 5.48 8.78 -2.56
C GLY A 77 5.29 8.27 -4.00
N THR A 78 4.09 8.40 -4.57
CA THR A 78 3.75 7.94 -5.93
C THR A 78 3.53 9.07 -6.93
N GLY A 79 3.86 10.31 -6.58
CA GLY A 79 3.74 11.45 -7.49
C GLY A 79 4.80 11.43 -8.59
N ILE A 80 4.74 12.44 -9.47
CA ILE A 80 5.69 12.62 -10.58
C ILE A 80 6.89 13.50 -10.21
N THR A 81 7.00 13.92 -8.94
CA THR A 81 8.09 14.81 -8.53
C THR A 81 9.35 13.99 -8.30
N GLY A 82 10.53 14.59 -8.49
CA GLY A 82 11.81 13.88 -8.32
C GLY A 82 12.11 13.37 -6.90
N ARG A 83 11.21 13.58 -5.94
CA ARG A 83 11.27 13.02 -4.58
C ARG A 83 10.39 11.79 -4.39
N ASP A 84 9.34 11.63 -5.16
CA ASP A 84 8.42 10.49 -5.09
C ASP A 84 9.15 9.24 -5.60
N GLY A 85 9.45 8.28 -4.71
CA GLY A 85 10.26 7.11 -5.05
C GLY A 85 9.61 5.76 -4.79
N THR A 86 8.34 5.71 -4.36
CA THR A 86 7.68 4.44 -3.97
C THR A 86 7.63 3.43 -5.14
N PRO A 87 7.21 3.78 -6.37
CA PRO A 87 7.21 2.83 -7.49
C PRO A 87 8.62 2.28 -7.80
N GLU A 88 9.64 3.13 -7.81
CA GLU A 88 11.04 2.78 -8.05
C GLU A 88 11.62 1.92 -6.92
N ALA A 89 11.17 2.14 -5.69
CA ALA A 89 11.55 1.36 -4.54
C ALA A 89 10.98 -0.05 -4.61
N VAL A 90 9.68 -0.19 -4.89
CA VAL A 90 8.95 -1.46 -4.84
C VAL A 90 9.17 -2.33 -6.08
N ARG A 91 9.22 -1.73 -7.28
CA ARG A 91 9.26 -2.48 -8.55
C ARG A 91 10.35 -3.55 -8.65
N PRO A 92 11.60 -3.32 -8.18
CA PRO A 92 12.65 -4.34 -8.21
C PRO A 92 12.43 -5.53 -7.28
N LEU A 93 11.49 -5.42 -6.32
CA LEU A 93 11.16 -6.46 -5.35
C LEU A 93 10.05 -7.39 -5.83
N LEU A 94 9.41 -7.08 -6.97
CA LEU A 94 8.27 -7.83 -7.47
C LEU A 94 8.70 -8.97 -8.38
N ASP A 95 8.31 -10.20 -8.03
CA ASP A 95 8.45 -11.35 -8.94
C ASP A 95 7.57 -11.21 -10.19
N LYS A 96 6.40 -10.58 -10.02
CA LYS A 96 5.44 -10.34 -11.10
C LYS A 96 4.64 -9.06 -10.83
N VAL A 97 4.44 -8.29 -11.88
CA VAL A 97 3.59 -7.10 -11.87
C VAL A 97 2.19 -7.47 -12.35
N ILE A 98 1.16 -6.94 -11.67
CA ILE A 98 -0.25 -7.02 -12.10
C ILE A 98 -0.64 -5.65 -12.66
N ASP A 99 -0.34 -5.42 -13.94
CA ASP A 99 -0.51 -4.09 -14.57
C ASP A 99 -1.95 -3.58 -14.48
N GLY A 100 -2.94 -4.49 -14.57
CA GLY A 100 -4.36 -4.18 -14.50
C GLY A 100 -4.81 -3.50 -13.20
N PHE A 101 -4.05 -3.62 -12.10
CA PHE A 101 -4.36 -2.90 -10.87
C PHE A 101 -4.22 -1.38 -11.07
N GLY A 102 -3.08 -0.93 -11.61
CA GLY A 102 -2.82 0.49 -11.82
C GLY A 102 -3.71 1.08 -12.91
N GLU A 103 -4.02 0.31 -13.95
CA GLU A 103 -4.93 0.73 -15.02
C GLU A 103 -6.34 0.98 -14.50
N MET A 104 -6.92 0.00 -13.79
CA MET A 104 -8.26 0.13 -13.20
C MET A 104 -8.32 1.23 -12.16
N PHE A 105 -7.28 1.35 -11.32
CA PHE A 105 -7.18 2.44 -10.34
C PHE A 105 -7.24 3.81 -11.02
N ARG A 106 -6.51 4.00 -12.14
CA ARG A 106 -6.51 5.28 -12.86
C ARG A 106 -7.84 5.58 -13.53
N VAL A 107 -8.50 4.57 -14.12
CA VAL A 107 -9.83 4.72 -14.75
C VAL A 107 -10.86 5.15 -13.72
N LEU A 108 -10.96 4.44 -12.59
CA LEU A 108 -11.90 4.78 -11.53
C LEU A 108 -11.58 6.15 -10.89
N SER A 109 -10.29 6.46 -10.74
CA SER A 109 -9.86 7.75 -10.21
C SER A 109 -10.18 8.91 -11.16
N TYR A 110 -10.10 8.71 -12.47
CA TYR A 110 -10.47 9.74 -13.45
C TYR A 110 -11.91 10.23 -13.28
N GLU A 111 -12.84 9.34 -12.92
CA GLU A 111 -14.23 9.69 -12.65
C GLU A 111 -14.39 10.64 -11.45
N SER A 112 -13.46 10.58 -10.48
CA SER A 112 -13.51 11.36 -9.25
C SER A 112 -12.64 12.63 -9.29
N ILE A 113 -11.45 12.56 -9.88
CA ILE A 113 -10.41 13.62 -9.80
C ILE A 113 -9.88 14.07 -11.17
N GLY A 114 -10.45 13.57 -12.28
CA GLY A 114 -10.08 13.93 -13.64
C GLY A 114 -8.61 13.62 -13.97
N THR A 115 -7.92 14.55 -14.62
CA THR A 115 -6.53 14.38 -15.09
C THR A 115 -5.50 14.31 -13.96
N SER A 116 -5.88 14.57 -12.71
CA SER A 116 -4.98 14.45 -11.53
C SER A 116 -4.58 13.01 -11.21
N THR A 117 -5.14 12.04 -11.92
CA THR A 117 -4.85 10.59 -11.83
C THR A 117 -3.61 10.16 -12.63
N LEU A 118 -3.11 11.03 -13.51
CA LEU A 118 -2.04 10.74 -14.46
C LEU A 118 -0.65 11.06 -13.92
#